data_AF-A0A945DJL7-F1
#
_entry.id   AF-A0A945DJL7-F1
#
_cell.length_a   1.000
_cell.length_b   1.000
_cell.length_c   1.000
_cell.angle_alpha   90.00
_cell.angle_beta   90.00
_cell.angle_gamma   90.00
#
_symmetry.space_group_name_H-M   'P 1'
#
loop_
_entity.id
_entity.type
_entity.pdbx_description
1 polymer ?
#
loop_
_entity_poly.entity_id
_entity_poly.type
_entity_poly.pdbx_seq_one_letter_code
_entity_poly.pdbx_strand_id
1 'polypeptide(L)'
;MLRASTQVSGEAVNLNGIVEGNEVQTGLRGGEALIRFAEASLGDSFDDKADDTRVAREAVKDELGENAMVDAAGVIANFQRMVRIADGTGIPLDTPVAMMTSSIREDLGINEYASASNTPALSLPQRLLGRLLQPALPLVVKLLTRNMSKPN
;
A
#
# COMPACT_ATOMS: atom_id res chain seq x y z
N MET A 1 -4.35 -0.45 5.98
CA MET A 1 -4.70 0.38 7.14
C MET A 1 -5.75 1.44 6.81
N LEU A 2 -5.54 2.30 5.81
CA LEU A 2 -6.50 3.35 5.41
C LEU A 2 -7.95 2.86 5.17
N ARG A 3 -8.15 1.83 4.34
CA ARG A 3 -9.47 1.23 4.09
C ARG A 3 -10.22 0.78 5.35
N ALA A 4 -9.51 0.19 6.32
CA ALA A 4 -10.12 -0.26 7.57
C ALA A 4 -10.45 0.93 8.48
N SER A 5 -9.63 1.98 8.46
CA SER A 5 -9.86 3.22 9.20
C SER A 5 -11.07 3.99 8.65
N THR A 6 -11.24 4.07 7.32
CA THR A 6 -12.37 4.79 6.70
C THR A 6 -13.71 4.10 6.97
N GLN A 7 -13.71 2.75 7.04
CA GLN A 7 -14.88 1.98 7.47
C GLN A 7 -15.29 2.26 8.92
N VAL A 8 -14.36 2.70 9.77
CA VAL A 8 -14.62 3.04 11.17
C VAL A 8 -14.97 4.52 11.35
N SER A 9 -14.34 5.43 10.60
CA SER A 9 -14.59 6.88 10.70
C SER A 9 -15.84 7.34 9.93
N GLY A 10 -16.35 6.53 8.99
CA GLY A 10 -17.49 6.89 8.14
C GLY A 10 -17.15 7.89 7.03
N GLU A 11 -15.86 8.13 6.79
CA GLU A 11 -15.38 9.10 5.81
C GLU A 11 -15.32 8.46 4.41
N ALA A 12 -15.97 9.10 3.43
CA ALA A 12 -16.00 8.64 2.05
C ALA A 12 -14.69 9.00 1.34
N VAL A 13 -13.72 8.10 1.41
CA VAL A 13 -12.40 8.25 0.76
C VAL A 13 -12.34 7.38 -0.49
N ASN A 14 -11.91 7.99 -1.61
CA ASN A 14 -11.63 7.28 -2.83
C ASN A 14 -10.18 6.75 -2.82
N LEU A 15 -10.05 5.43 -2.68
CA LEU A 15 -8.75 4.76 -2.57
C LEU A 15 -8.07 4.54 -3.93
N ASN A 16 -8.77 4.77 -5.04
CA ASN A 16 -8.20 4.57 -6.38
C ASN A 16 -7.06 5.54 -6.66
N GLY A 17 -7.06 6.73 -6.03
CA GLY A 17 -5.94 7.68 -6.11
C GLY A 17 -4.62 7.16 -5.54
N ILE A 18 -4.60 6.03 -4.84
CA ILE A 18 -3.34 5.37 -4.41
C ILE A 18 -2.68 4.63 -5.58
N VAL A 19 -3.48 4.13 -6.52
CA VAL A 19 -3.01 3.33 -7.67
C VAL A 19 -2.88 4.20 -8.92
N GLU A 20 -3.85 5.09 -9.14
CA GLU A 20 -3.94 5.99 -10.29
C GLU A 20 -3.25 7.35 -10.03
N GLY A 21 -2.57 7.48 -8.89
CA GLY A 21 -1.93 8.73 -8.48
C GLY A 21 -2.93 9.89 -8.39
N ASN A 22 -2.51 11.07 -8.84
CA ASN A 22 -3.33 12.29 -8.78
C ASN A 22 -4.36 12.42 -9.91
N GLU A 23 -4.54 11.39 -10.75
CA GLU A 23 -5.62 11.37 -11.74
C GLU A 23 -7.00 11.23 -11.10
N VAL A 24 -7.05 10.79 -9.84
CA VAL A 24 -8.28 10.60 -9.05
C VAL A 24 -8.20 11.32 -7.71
N GLN A 25 -9.19 12.16 -7.43
CA GLN A 25 -9.31 12.84 -6.13
C GLN A 25 -9.65 11.85 -5.02
N THR A 26 -8.83 11.83 -3.96
CA THR A 26 -8.99 10.92 -2.82
C THR A 26 -10.11 11.34 -1.85
N GLY A 27 -10.48 12.63 -1.84
CA GLY A 27 -11.40 13.20 -0.85
C GLY A 27 -10.78 13.44 0.53
N LEU A 28 -9.49 13.11 0.70
CA LEU A 28 -8.73 13.39 1.92
C LEU A 28 -8.11 14.79 1.84
N ARG A 29 -8.16 15.53 2.96
CA ARG A 29 -7.40 16.77 3.10
C ARG A 29 -5.91 16.50 2.86
N GLY A 30 -5.30 17.23 1.92
CA GLY A 30 -3.90 17.07 1.53
C GLY A 30 -3.58 15.75 0.83
N GLY A 31 -4.58 14.98 0.40
CA GLY A 31 -4.35 13.68 -0.24
C GLY A 31 -3.52 13.78 -1.52
N GLU A 32 -3.75 14.81 -2.33
CA GLU A 32 -2.98 15.06 -3.55
C GLU A 32 -1.51 15.37 -3.23
N ALA A 33 -1.26 16.30 -2.31
CA ALA A 33 0.09 16.65 -1.86
C ALA A 33 0.84 15.44 -1.28
N LEU A 34 0.16 14.58 -0.51
CA LEU A 34 0.73 13.37 0.06
C LEU A 34 1.09 12.33 -1.01
N ILE A 35 0.23 12.12 -2.02
CA ILE A 35 0.51 11.22 -3.15
C ILE A 35 1.72 11.73 -3.93
N ARG A 36 1.73 13.01 -4.30
CA ARG A 36 2.87 13.63 -5.01
C ARG A 36 4.17 13.48 -4.24
N PHE A 37 4.13 13.69 -2.92
CA PHE A 37 5.32 13.57 -2.09
C PHE A 37 5.83 12.14 -1.99
N ALA A 38 4.94 11.15 -1.91
CA ALA A 38 5.30 9.75 -2.00
C ALA A 38 5.94 9.45 -3.37
N GLU A 39 5.28 9.73 -4.48
CA GLU A 39 5.77 9.46 -5.84
C GLU A 39 7.13 10.11 -6.14
N ALA A 40 7.29 11.39 -5.78
CA ALA A 40 8.55 12.11 -5.96
C ALA A 40 9.69 11.47 -5.15
N SER A 41 9.39 10.97 -3.95
CA SER A 41 10.37 10.33 -3.07
C SER A 41 10.80 8.93 -3.51
N LEU A 42 10.07 8.29 -4.43
CA LEU A 42 10.33 6.92 -4.88
C LEU A 42 11.01 6.82 -6.26
N GLY A 43 11.24 7.94 -6.95
CA GLY A 43 11.80 7.92 -8.30
C GLY A 43 13.28 7.54 -8.39
N ASP A 44 13.67 6.95 -9.53
CA ASP A 44 15.00 6.35 -9.76
C ASP A 44 16.14 7.34 -10.09
N SER A 45 15.86 8.63 -10.32
CA SER A 45 16.85 9.61 -10.77
C SER A 45 17.08 10.71 -9.73
N PHE A 46 18.27 10.74 -9.13
CA PHE A 46 18.69 11.78 -8.18
C PHE A 46 18.80 13.17 -8.81
N ASP A 47 19.10 13.26 -10.11
CA ASP A 47 19.47 14.53 -10.76
C ASP A 47 18.26 15.35 -11.25
N ASP A 48 17.18 14.72 -11.72
CA ASP A 48 15.97 15.42 -12.23
C ASP A 48 14.86 15.60 -11.17
N LYS A 49 14.91 14.86 -10.03
CA LYS A 49 13.81 14.82 -9.03
C LYS A 49 14.12 15.47 -7.68
N ALA A 50 15.33 15.98 -7.47
CA ALA A 50 15.63 16.75 -6.27
C ALA A 50 14.69 17.96 -6.14
N ASP A 51 14.35 18.59 -7.26
CA ASP A 51 13.44 19.72 -7.29
C ASP A 51 11.97 19.29 -7.11
N ASP A 52 11.53 18.20 -7.76
CA ASP A 52 10.19 17.63 -7.57
C ASP A 52 9.92 17.22 -6.13
N THR A 53 10.88 16.55 -5.49
CA THR A 53 10.75 16.13 -4.09
C THR A 53 10.68 17.35 -3.17
N ARG A 54 11.44 18.41 -3.45
CA ARG A 54 11.38 19.66 -2.70
C ARG A 54 10.01 20.34 -2.88
N VAL A 55 9.51 20.45 -4.11
CA VAL A 55 8.20 21.04 -4.40
C VAL A 55 7.07 20.26 -3.72
N ALA A 56 7.07 18.94 -3.83
CA ALA A 56 6.05 18.10 -3.22
C ALA A 56 6.09 18.16 -1.67
N ARG A 57 7.29 18.24 -1.08
CA ARG A 57 7.46 18.43 0.36
C ARG A 57 6.87 19.74 0.85
N GLU A 58 7.16 20.85 0.16
CA GLU A 58 6.60 22.16 0.54
C GLU A 58 5.07 22.18 0.38
N ALA A 59 4.51 21.54 -0.64
CA ALA A 59 3.04 21.42 -0.78
C ALA A 59 2.40 20.72 0.43
N VAL A 60 3.02 19.65 0.96
CA VAL A 60 2.52 18.99 2.18
C VAL A 60 2.61 19.92 3.40
N LYS A 61 3.70 20.68 3.54
CA LYS A 61 3.84 21.65 4.64
C LYS A 61 2.78 22.74 4.56
N ASP A 62 2.52 23.26 3.37
CA ASP A 62 1.55 24.34 3.16
C ASP A 62 0.12 23.88 3.44
N GLU A 63 -0.24 22.65 3.05
CA GLU A 63 -1.61 22.14 3.20
C GLU A 63 -1.89 21.52 4.59
N LEU A 64 -0.90 20.82 5.16
CA LEU A 64 -1.07 19.98 6.35
C LEU A 64 -0.19 20.39 7.54
N GLY A 65 0.79 21.28 7.32
CA GLY A 65 1.71 21.75 8.34
C GLY A 65 3.01 20.93 8.43
N GLU A 66 4.01 21.52 9.09
CA GLU A 66 5.36 20.96 9.17
C GLU A 66 5.41 19.60 9.87
N ASN A 67 4.69 19.42 10.98
CA ASN A 67 4.63 18.14 11.69
C ASN A 67 4.09 17.02 10.80
N ALA A 68 3.02 17.29 10.05
CA ALA A 68 2.42 16.31 9.15
C ALA A 68 3.36 15.96 7.99
N MET A 69 4.15 16.91 7.49
CA MET A 69 5.19 16.63 6.49
C MET A 69 6.28 15.72 7.05
N VAL A 70 6.77 15.98 8.27
CA VAL A 70 7.78 15.13 8.93
C VAL A 70 7.24 13.71 9.13
N ASP A 71 6.00 13.57 9.60
CA ASP A 71 5.35 12.28 9.77
C ASP A 71 5.21 11.54 8.44
N ALA A 72 4.77 12.22 7.38
CA ALA A 72 4.67 11.64 6.04
C ALA A 72 6.04 11.16 5.53
N ALA A 73 7.10 11.95 5.71
CA ALA A 73 8.46 11.55 5.34
C ALA A 73 8.92 10.31 6.12
N GLY A 74 8.61 10.25 7.43
CA GLY A 74 8.89 9.09 8.26
C GLY A 74 8.17 7.83 7.81
N VAL A 75 6.90 7.94 7.42
CA VAL A 75 6.09 6.84 6.85
C VAL A 75 6.71 6.35 5.55
N ILE A 76 7.00 7.25 4.60
CA ILE A 76 7.64 6.92 3.31
C ILE A 76 8.95 6.17 3.56
N ALA A 77 9.83 6.71 4.40
CA ALA A 77 11.12 6.10 4.70
C ALA A 77 10.98 4.72 5.36
N ASN A 78 10.02 4.55 6.27
CA ASN A 78 9.80 3.29 6.96
C ASN A 78 9.34 2.18 6.00
N PHE A 79 8.38 2.47 5.11
CA PHE A 79 7.93 1.48 4.11
C PHE A 79 9.02 1.16 3.10
N GLN A 80 9.77 2.17 2.64
CA GLN A 80 10.90 1.97 1.74
C GLN A 80 12.00 1.09 2.36
N ARG A 81 12.30 1.29 3.64
CA ARG A 81 13.24 0.43 4.37
C ARG A 81 12.76 -1.03 4.38
N MET A 82 11.48 -1.26 4.70
CA MET A 82 10.91 -2.60 4.77
C MET A 82 10.94 -3.32 3.42
N VAL A 83 10.60 -2.62 2.32
CA VAL A 83 10.65 -3.17 0.96
C VAL A 83 12.06 -3.62 0.61
N ARG A 84 13.07 -2.78 0.84
CA ARG A 84 14.48 -3.14 0.54
C ARG A 84 14.99 -4.30 1.38
N ILE A 85 14.58 -4.39 2.64
CA ILE A 85 14.92 -5.54 3.50
C ILE A 85 14.28 -6.80 2.93
N ALA A 86 12.99 -6.78 2.59
CA ALA A 86 12.28 -7.92 2.05
C ALA A 86 12.90 -8.40 0.72
N ASP A 87 13.18 -7.47 -0.19
CA ASP A 87 13.80 -7.76 -1.48
C ASP A 87 15.23 -8.28 -1.33
N GLY A 88 16.03 -7.65 -0.45
CA GLY A 88 17.42 -8.06 -0.21
C GLY A 88 17.57 -9.38 0.53
N THR A 89 16.56 -9.80 1.29
CA THR A 89 16.56 -11.09 2.01
C THR A 89 15.80 -12.19 1.27
N GLY A 90 14.99 -11.84 0.27
CA GLY A 90 14.16 -12.80 -0.46
C GLY A 90 13.07 -13.44 0.40
N ILE A 91 12.56 -12.73 1.42
CA ILE A 91 11.51 -13.28 2.31
C ILE A 91 10.31 -13.71 1.47
N PRO A 92 9.89 -14.99 1.54
CA PRO A 92 8.81 -15.48 0.70
C PRO A 92 7.44 -15.01 1.19
N LEU A 93 6.50 -14.86 0.25
CA LEU A 93 5.09 -14.66 0.60
C LEU A 93 4.48 -15.98 1.08
N ASP A 94 3.80 -15.96 2.23
CA ASP A 94 3.11 -17.16 2.75
C ASP A 94 2.06 -17.69 1.76
N THR A 95 2.00 -19.01 1.55
CA THR A 95 1.11 -19.64 0.56
C THR A 95 -0.38 -19.27 0.74
N PRO A 96 -0.96 -19.27 1.95
CA PRO A 96 -2.35 -18.83 2.15
C PRO A 96 -2.56 -17.37 1.73
N VAL A 97 -1.62 -16.48 2.06
CA VAL A 97 -1.67 -15.07 1.67
C VAL A 97 -1.51 -14.93 0.16
N ALA A 98 -0.61 -15.71 -0.44
CA ALA A 98 -0.40 -15.75 -1.88
C ALA A 98 -1.67 -16.14 -2.63
N MET A 99 -2.42 -17.13 -2.14
CA MET A 99 -3.72 -17.54 -2.68
C MET A 99 -4.77 -16.43 -2.56
N MET A 100 -4.92 -15.88 -1.36
CA MET A 100 -5.94 -14.87 -1.05
C MET A 100 -5.74 -13.55 -1.80
N THR A 101 -4.49 -13.21 -2.12
CA THR A 101 -4.15 -11.96 -2.81
C THR A 101 -3.87 -12.16 -4.31
N SER A 102 -4.05 -13.38 -4.84
CA SER A 102 -3.67 -13.72 -6.22
C SER A 102 -4.34 -12.85 -7.29
N SER A 103 -5.65 -12.62 -7.19
CA SER A 103 -6.40 -11.74 -8.10
C SER A 103 -5.98 -10.28 -7.96
N ILE A 104 -5.85 -9.78 -6.73
CA ILE A 104 -5.42 -8.39 -6.50
C ILE A 104 -4.03 -8.13 -7.10
N ARG A 105 -3.10 -9.09 -6.97
CA ARG A 105 -1.77 -8.96 -7.59
C ARG A 105 -1.81 -9.01 -9.11
N GLU A 106 -2.76 -9.74 -9.68
CA GLU A 106 -2.95 -9.81 -11.14
C GLU A 106 -3.58 -8.52 -11.66
N ASP A 107 -4.63 -8.03 -11.01
CA ASP A 107 -5.35 -6.80 -11.39
C ASP A 107 -4.46 -5.55 -11.28
N LEU A 108 -3.55 -5.52 -10.29
CA LEU A 108 -2.63 -4.41 -10.06
C LEU A 108 -1.27 -4.56 -10.76
N GLY A 109 -1.07 -5.61 -11.58
CA GLY A 109 0.21 -5.84 -12.27
C GLY A 109 1.39 -6.16 -11.35
N ILE A 110 1.14 -6.48 -10.07
CA ILE A 110 2.20 -6.71 -9.06
C ILE A 110 3.12 -7.87 -9.46
N ASN A 111 2.62 -8.84 -10.22
CA ASN A 111 3.40 -9.99 -10.66
C ASN A 111 4.49 -9.61 -11.71
N GLU A 112 4.49 -8.38 -12.24
CA GLU A 112 5.48 -7.90 -13.21
C GLU A 112 6.77 -7.36 -12.55
N TYR A 113 6.73 -7.08 -11.24
CA TYR A 113 7.90 -6.63 -10.50
C TYR A 113 8.88 -7.76 -10.19
N ALA A 114 10.17 -7.43 -10.11
CA ALA A 114 11.23 -8.40 -9.82
C ALA A 114 11.00 -9.19 -8.52
N SER A 115 10.42 -8.56 -7.50
CA SER A 115 10.11 -9.18 -6.20
C SER A 115 9.07 -10.30 -6.28
N ALA A 116 8.35 -10.45 -7.40
CA ALA A 116 7.44 -11.57 -7.65
C ALA A 116 8.16 -12.93 -7.62
N SER A 117 9.49 -12.96 -7.82
CA SER A 117 10.30 -14.18 -7.64
C SER A 117 10.21 -14.79 -6.24
N ASN A 118 9.87 -13.98 -5.23
CA ASN A 118 9.72 -14.40 -3.84
C ASN A 118 8.30 -14.90 -3.52
N THR A 119 7.41 -14.96 -4.52
CA THR A 119 6.05 -15.46 -4.35
C THR A 119 5.96 -16.94 -4.75
N PRO A 120 5.33 -17.82 -3.93
CA PRO A 120 5.14 -19.21 -4.31
C PRO A 120 4.35 -19.37 -5.61
N ALA A 121 4.79 -20.27 -6.47
CA ALA A 121 4.05 -20.65 -7.67
C ALA A 121 2.78 -21.41 -7.27
N LEU A 122 1.62 -20.77 -7.45
CA LEU A 122 0.32 -21.38 -7.16
C LEU A 122 -0.14 -22.25 -8.34
N SER A 123 -0.62 -23.45 -8.04
CA SER A 123 -1.30 -24.29 -9.02
C SER A 123 -2.65 -23.70 -9.45
N LEU A 124 -3.14 -24.10 -10.64
CA LEU A 124 -4.44 -23.65 -11.16
C LEU A 124 -5.61 -23.84 -10.16
N PRO A 125 -5.72 -24.99 -9.46
CA PRO A 125 -6.76 -25.17 -8.44
C PRO A 125 -6.62 -24.21 -7.26
N GLN A 126 -5.40 -23.89 -6.81
CA GLN A 126 -5.15 -22.96 -5.72
C GLN A 126 -5.51 -21.52 -6.11
N ARG A 127 -5.24 -21.11 -7.35
CA ARG A 127 -5.64 -19.79 -7.88
C ARG A 127 -7.16 -19.66 -7.97
N LEU A 128 -7.84 -20.69 -8.48
CA LEU A 128 -9.31 -20.75 -8.56
C LEU A 128 -9.95 -20.71 -7.16
N LEU A 129 -9.42 -21.50 -6.22
CA LEU A 129 -9.90 -21.51 -4.84
C LEU A 129 -9.66 -20.15 -4.16
N GLY A 130 -8.50 -19.53 -4.38
CA GLY A 130 -8.20 -18.18 -3.88
C GLY A 130 -9.19 -17.13 -4.36
N ARG A 131 -9.51 -17.12 -5.67
CA ARG A 131 -10.53 -16.24 -6.26
C ARG A 131 -11.93 -16.48 -5.68
N LEU A 132 -12.30 -17.75 -5.46
CA LEU A 132 -13.61 -18.10 -4.93
C LEU A 132 -13.79 -17.72 -3.45
N LEU A 133 -12.71 -17.75 -2.67
CA LEU A 133 -12.70 -17.37 -1.25
C LEU A 133 -12.51 -15.86 -1.02
N GLN A 134 -12.12 -15.10 -2.04
CA GLN A 134 -11.88 -13.66 -1.98
C GLN A 134 -13.03 -12.83 -1.37
N PRO A 135 -14.33 -13.03 -1.71
CA PRO A 135 -15.42 -12.29 -1.08
C PRO A 135 -15.60 -12.59 0.42
N ALA A 136 -15.19 -13.77 0.89
CA ALA A 136 -15.24 -14.15 2.30
C ALA A 136 -14.02 -13.66 3.11
N LEU A 137 -12.96 -13.23 2.43
CA LEU A 137 -11.70 -12.75 3.03
C LEU A 137 -11.88 -11.66 4.11
N PRO A 138 -12.65 -10.57 3.91
CA PRO A 138 -12.84 -9.56 4.95
C PRO A 138 -13.51 -10.12 6.21
N LEU A 139 -14.37 -11.13 6.07
CA LEU A 139 -15.07 -11.76 7.18
C LEU A 139 -14.13 -12.68 7.98
N VAL A 140 -13.27 -13.43 7.28
CA VAL A 140 -12.22 -14.27 7.88
C VAL A 140 -11.19 -13.42 8.63
N VAL A 141 -10.72 -12.32 8.02
CA VAL A 141 -9.78 -11.39 8.65
C VAL A 141 -10.41 -10.73 9.90
N LYS A 142 -11.70 -10.37 9.84
CA LYS A 142 -12.45 -9.82 10.98
C LYS A 142 -12.62 -10.84 12.11
N LEU A 143 -12.83 -12.13 11.79
CA LEU A 143 -12.93 -13.21 12.78
C LEU A 143 -11.58 -13.52 13.44
N LEU A 144 -10.49 -13.57 12.67
CA LEU A 144 -9.14 -13.81 13.18
C LEU A 144 -8.68 -12.69 14.12
N THR A 145 -8.84 -11.43 13.69
CA THR A 145 -8.47 -10.26 14.51
C THR A 145 -9.34 -10.13 15.76
N ARG A 146 -10.63 -10.47 15.68
CA ARG A 146 -11.53 -10.53 16.86
C ARG A 146 -11.13 -11.60 17.87
N ASN A 147 -10.61 -12.76 17.42
CA ASN A 147 -10.13 -13.80 18.33
C ASN A 147 -8.77 -13.46 18.95
N MET A 148 -7.91 -12.69 18.27
CA MET A 148 -6.64 -12.20 18.81
C MET A 148 -6.80 -11.05 19.82
N SER A 149 -7.94 -10.36 19.82
CA SER A 149 -8.23 -9.26 20.74
C SER A 149 -8.85 -9.71 22.08
N LYS A 150 -8.96 -11.02 22.34
CA LYS A 150 -9.33 -11.52 23.67
C LYS A 150 -8.07 -11.50 24.56
N PRO A 151 -8.02 -10.68 25.62
CA PRO A 151 -6.94 -10.78 26.59
C PRO A 151 -7.02 -12.15 27.28
N ASN A 152 -5.86 -12.78 27.49
CA ASN A 152 -5.69 -13.83 28.49
C ASN A 152 -5.72 -13.21 29.89
#